data_AF-A0A1B6LE18-F1
#
_entry.id   AF-A0A1B6LE18-F1
#
_cell.length_a   1.000
_cell.length_b   1.000
_cell.length_c   1.000
_cell.angle_alpha   90.00
_cell.angle_beta   90.00
_cell.angle_gamma   90.00
#
_symmetry.space_group_name_H-M   'P 1'
#
loop_
_entity.id
_entity.type
_entity.pdbx_description
1 polymer ?
#
loop_
_entity_poly.entity_id
_entity_poly.type
_entity_poly.pdbx_seq_one_letter_code
_entity_poly.pdbx_strand_id
1 'polypeptide(L)'
;DFDACDCEMTCPHNCTCHHDQTWNTNVVDCSGQNNDQIPRRIPMDATHVYLDGNNLKELQNHVFIGRKNMKVLFVNSSRIESIQNRTFNGLSSLQTLYLDNNLIKQLNGFEFEHLAHLRELYLHNNLISFISNLTLLPLRSLEILRLDGNRLATFPVWQLTLNSYLVEISLGSNQWSCRCKFLQELQIWVSDNWHKVIDSDEIWCLSNDTKPPHRRRVDFNNTACSDYYSGSSVIQSLIVSDYLPMMIVTLSAFIIVILLSVIIFIFRDPVRIWLYSRYGIRLFHFKAASAKYYGEDREKLYDGYVVYSPKDEEFVLQSIVAELEHGNPSFQLCLHYRDLPHHAVTSNSPYMQHTTSPVVVEAAEASRRVIMVLSRNFLQTEWSRFEFRSALHEALKGRIFKLVLVEEGSILPEAELDPDLRPYLKTGARVRWGEKRFWERLRYVMPSADSQRKSCNYRRNINNYSIDSGVHRTNAGHNHAYLHEKSKQPASPSLQQHINSHPLFKAAAVTNNDMLVPPAYSSSSTLSRTPPKPPQEDPNYSSAATATPSPRPLHRHPPPPSSEHIYSSIDSPPNLERSSIRRAVNGGVPVHQQSWRTAGAQVVDSGGVQAYLV
;
A
#
# COMPACT_ATOMS: atom_id res chain seq x y z
N ASP A 1 -31.10 11.32 -77.46
CA ASP A 1 -31.66 12.68 -77.61
C ASP A 1 -31.86 13.29 -76.22
N PHE A 2 -31.61 14.60 -76.07
CA PHE A 2 -31.69 15.28 -74.78
C PHE A 2 -32.99 16.08 -74.68
N ASP A 3 -34.00 15.49 -74.04
CA ASP A 3 -35.33 16.07 -73.82
C ASP A 3 -35.31 17.09 -72.67
N ALA A 4 -34.41 18.06 -72.77
CA ALA A 4 -33.96 18.94 -71.67
C ALA A 4 -34.32 20.42 -71.86
N CYS A 5 -35.10 20.74 -72.90
CA CYS A 5 -35.54 22.10 -73.24
C CYS A 5 -37.06 22.13 -73.50
N ASP A 6 -37.85 21.51 -72.61
CA ASP A 6 -39.30 21.71 -72.57
C ASP A 6 -39.62 22.80 -71.53
N CYS A 7 -40.06 23.97 -72.02
CA CYS A 7 -40.38 25.14 -71.18
C CYS A 7 -41.84 25.14 -70.71
N GLU A 8 -42.61 24.10 -71.03
CA GLU A 8 -44.02 23.99 -70.65
C GLU A 8 -44.13 23.64 -69.15
N MET A 9 -44.77 24.51 -68.36
CA MET A 9 -45.00 24.30 -66.92
C MET A 9 -46.18 23.33 -66.67
N THR A 10 -46.10 22.15 -67.29
CA THR A 10 -47.17 21.16 -67.31
C THR A 10 -47.19 20.34 -66.03
N CYS A 11 -48.27 20.49 -65.25
CA CYS A 11 -48.45 19.77 -64.00
C CYS A 11 -48.41 18.24 -64.24
N PRO A 12 -47.72 17.44 -63.38
CA PRO A 12 -47.64 16.01 -63.60
C PRO A 12 -49.03 15.34 -63.47
N HIS A 13 -49.25 14.25 -64.22
CA HIS A 13 -50.52 13.52 -64.16
C HIS A 13 -50.88 13.09 -62.73
N ASN A 14 -52.17 13.17 -62.41
CA ASN A 14 -52.79 12.98 -61.09
C ASN A 14 -52.40 14.01 -60.01
N CYS A 15 -51.30 14.76 -60.15
CA CYS A 15 -50.94 15.82 -59.21
C CYS A 15 -51.82 17.07 -59.36
N THR A 16 -51.86 17.91 -58.34
CA THR A 16 -52.37 19.29 -58.42
C THR A 16 -51.20 20.27 -58.35
N CYS A 17 -51.30 21.39 -59.06
CA CYS A 17 -50.28 22.43 -59.05
C CYS A 17 -50.94 23.79 -58.85
N HIS A 18 -50.41 24.59 -57.94
CA HIS A 18 -50.95 25.90 -57.58
C HIS A 18 -49.82 26.88 -57.21
N HIS A 19 -50.09 28.18 -57.32
CA HIS A 19 -49.14 29.25 -56.99
C HIS A 19 -49.83 30.29 -56.12
N ASP A 20 -49.04 31.05 -55.35
CA ASP A 20 -49.53 32.20 -54.61
C ASP A 20 -49.67 33.44 -55.52
N GLN A 21 -50.36 34.47 -55.03
CA GLN A 21 -50.60 35.71 -55.79
C GLN A 21 -49.33 36.45 -56.22
N THR A 22 -48.18 36.19 -55.58
CA THR A 22 -46.89 36.80 -55.87
C THR A 22 -45.90 35.89 -56.61
N TRP A 23 -46.31 34.66 -56.97
CA TRP A 23 -45.47 33.66 -57.66
C TRP A 23 -44.13 33.35 -56.97
N ASN A 24 -44.09 33.48 -55.63
CA ASN A 24 -42.93 33.17 -54.78
C ASN A 24 -42.94 31.73 -54.24
N THR A 25 -44.12 31.09 -54.26
CA THR A 25 -44.34 29.71 -53.84
C THR A 25 -45.18 28.96 -54.88
N ASN A 26 -44.50 28.37 -55.85
CA ASN A 26 -45.10 27.42 -56.79
C ASN A 26 -45.10 26.03 -56.12
N VAL A 27 -46.29 25.44 -55.98
CA VAL A 27 -46.56 24.20 -55.24
C VAL A 27 -46.96 23.09 -56.20
N VAL A 28 -46.43 21.89 -55.98
CA VAL A 28 -46.79 20.66 -56.70
C VAL A 28 -47.16 19.61 -55.67
N ASP A 29 -48.42 19.19 -55.65
CA ASP A 29 -48.96 18.21 -54.71
C ASP A 29 -49.32 16.92 -55.45
N CYS A 30 -48.60 15.84 -55.11
CA CYS A 30 -48.80 14.49 -55.63
C CYS A 30 -49.05 13.47 -54.49
N SER A 31 -49.56 13.91 -53.34
CA SER A 31 -49.57 13.13 -52.11
C SER A 31 -50.77 12.20 -51.94
N GLY A 32 -50.56 11.09 -51.21
CA GLY A 32 -51.60 10.08 -50.95
C GLY A 32 -52.05 9.27 -52.18
N GLN A 33 -51.36 9.38 -53.32
CA GLN A 33 -51.79 8.82 -54.61
C GLN A 33 -51.41 7.35 -54.82
N ASN A 34 -50.73 6.74 -53.84
CA ASN A 34 -50.21 5.37 -53.92
C ASN A 34 -49.28 5.14 -55.14
N ASN A 35 -48.55 6.18 -55.56
CA ASN A 35 -47.61 6.12 -56.68
C ASN A 35 -46.37 5.28 -56.30
N ASP A 36 -45.99 4.33 -57.17
CA ASP A 36 -44.76 3.51 -57.05
C ASP A 36 -43.50 4.24 -57.55
N GLN A 37 -43.64 5.34 -58.28
CA GLN A 37 -42.55 6.14 -58.85
C GLN A 37 -42.83 7.64 -58.75
N ILE A 38 -41.77 8.44 -58.65
CA ILE A 38 -41.87 9.91 -58.63
C ILE A 38 -42.19 10.43 -60.04
N PRO A 39 -43.12 11.39 -60.20
CA PRO A 39 -43.47 11.92 -61.52
C PRO A 39 -42.28 12.57 -62.24
N ARG A 40 -41.99 12.13 -63.47
CA ARG A 40 -40.79 12.57 -64.23
C ARG A 40 -40.80 14.06 -64.56
N ARG A 41 -41.98 14.65 -64.75
CA ARG A 41 -42.22 16.03 -65.19
C ARG A 41 -42.57 16.99 -64.04
N ILE A 42 -41.95 16.86 -62.86
CA ILE A 42 -42.02 17.93 -61.84
C ILE A 42 -41.42 19.22 -62.44
N PRO A 43 -42.15 20.36 -62.50
CA PRO A 43 -41.69 21.62 -63.07
C PRO A 43 -40.38 22.15 -62.45
N MET A 44 -39.59 22.88 -63.25
CA MET A 44 -38.25 23.37 -62.85
C MET A 44 -38.28 24.54 -61.86
N ASP A 45 -39.40 25.26 -61.83
CA ASP A 45 -39.71 26.40 -60.97
C ASP A 45 -40.38 26.01 -59.64
N ALA A 46 -40.78 24.74 -59.49
CA ALA A 46 -41.45 24.23 -58.30
C ALA A 46 -40.63 24.48 -57.03
N THR A 47 -41.26 25.09 -56.03
CA THR A 47 -40.64 25.53 -54.77
C THR A 47 -40.97 24.63 -53.59
N HIS A 48 -42.20 24.09 -53.57
CA HIS A 48 -42.69 23.17 -52.56
C HIS A 48 -43.25 21.95 -53.30
N VAL A 49 -42.74 20.76 -53.00
CA VAL A 49 -43.17 19.53 -53.67
C VAL A 49 -43.57 18.49 -52.64
N TYR A 50 -44.81 18.02 -52.74
CA TYR A 50 -45.40 17.01 -51.86
C TYR A 50 -45.49 15.68 -52.60
N LEU A 51 -44.81 14.66 -52.06
CA LEU A 51 -44.74 13.28 -52.55
C LEU A 51 -45.03 12.27 -51.41
N ASP A 52 -45.58 12.74 -50.29
CA ASP A 52 -45.86 11.96 -49.09
C ASP A 52 -47.05 10.99 -49.26
N GLY A 53 -47.13 9.98 -48.38
CA GLY A 53 -48.21 8.98 -48.42
C GLY A 53 -48.26 8.11 -49.68
N ASN A 54 -47.15 7.98 -50.42
CA ASN A 54 -47.01 7.17 -51.63
C ASN A 54 -46.33 5.81 -51.34
N ASN A 55 -45.90 5.08 -52.38
CA ASN A 55 -45.28 3.74 -52.26
C ASN A 55 -43.86 3.73 -52.88
N LEU A 56 -43.11 4.80 -52.63
CA LEU A 56 -41.80 5.12 -53.21
C LEU A 56 -40.66 4.31 -52.56
N LYS A 57 -40.65 2.99 -52.81
CA LYS A 57 -39.71 2.01 -52.20
C LYS A 57 -38.23 2.43 -52.25
N GLU A 58 -37.81 3.16 -53.28
CA GLU A 58 -36.46 3.67 -53.45
C GLU A 58 -36.50 5.10 -54.02
N LEU A 59 -35.71 6.02 -53.45
CA LEU A 59 -35.44 7.30 -54.09
C LEU A 59 -34.24 7.18 -55.04
N GLN A 60 -34.53 7.21 -56.34
CA GLN A 60 -33.54 7.03 -57.40
C GLN A 60 -32.75 8.31 -57.70
N ASN A 61 -31.52 8.13 -58.18
CA ASN A 61 -30.70 9.22 -58.70
C ASN A 61 -31.32 9.87 -59.95
N HIS A 62 -30.87 11.08 -60.27
CA HIS A 62 -31.33 11.91 -61.40
C HIS A 62 -32.77 12.46 -61.34
N VAL A 63 -33.68 11.87 -60.54
CA VAL A 63 -35.11 12.25 -60.50
C VAL A 63 -35.32 13.76 -60.27
N PHE A 64 -34.53 14.37 -59.39
CA PHE A 64 -34.65 15.77 -58.98
C PHE A 64 -33.73 16.76 -59.72
N ILE A 65 -32.97 16.31 -60.74
CA ILE A 65 -32.05 17.18 -61.49
C ILE A 65 -32.78 18.37 -62.10
N GLY A 66 -32.15 19.55 -62.03
CA GLY A 66 -32.64 20.80 -62.61
C GLY A 66 -33.57 21.63 -61.71
N ARG A 67 -34.17 21.03 -60.66
CA ARG A 67 -35.18 21.68 -59.78
C ARG A 67 -34.53 22.57 -58.71
N LYS A 68 -33.63 23.44 -59.17
CA LYS A 68 -32.80 24.34 -58.36
C LYS A 68 -33.60 25.31 -57.47
N ASN A 69 -34.86 25.58 -57.80
CA ASN A 69 -35.75 26.50 -57.08
C ASN A 69 -36.49 25.84 -55.89
N MET A 70 -36.40 24.52 -55.74
CA MET A 70 -37.06 23.77 -54.67
C MET A 70 -36.49 24.17 -53.30
N LYS A 71 -37.37 24.55 -52.37
CA LYS A 71 -37.08 24.94 -50.99
C LYS A 71 -37.54 23.89 -49.99
N VAL A 72 -38.69 23.26 -50.24
CA VAL A 72 -39.26 22.23 -49.35
C VAL A 72 -39.65 20.99 -50.16
N LEU A 73 -39.28 19.81 -49.66
CA LEU A 73 -39.61 18.52 -50.25
C LEU A 73 -40.19 17.58 -49.18
N PHE A 74 -41.44 17.16 -49.36
CA PHE A 74 -42.09 16.16 -48.53
C PHE A 74 -42.04 14.79 -49.21
N VAL A 75 -41.40 13.81 -48.58
CA VAL A 75 -41.39 12.39 -49.02
C VAL A 75 -41.58 11.44 -47.84
N ASN A 76 -42.19 11.95 -46.76
CA ASN A 76 -42.45 11.20 -45.54
C ASN A 76 -43.65 10.24 -45.70
N SER A 77 -43.72 9.21 -44.86
CA SER A 77 -44.74 8.16 -44.92
C SER A 77 -44.85 7.40 -46.26
N SER A 78 -43.85 7.52 -47.15
CA SER A 78 -43.87 6.97 -48.53
C SER A 78 -43.17 5.62 -48.70
N ARG A 79 -42.90 4.90 -47.59
CA ARG A 79 -42.31 3.54 -47.54
C ARG A 79 -40.92 3.40 -48.19
N ILE A 80 -40.13 4.46 -48.21
CA ILE A 80 -38.76 4.44 -48.75
C ILE A 80 -37.89 3.49 -47.92
N GLU A 81 -37.31 2.45 -48.52
CA GLU A 81 -36.34 1.54 -47.89
C GLU A 81 -34.89 1.99 -48.09
N SER A 82 -34.61 2.69 -49.20
CA SER A 82 -33.26 3.16 -49.57
C SER A 82 -33.28 4.46 -50.40
N ILE A 83 -32.20 5.24 -50.26
CA ILE A 83 -31.93 6.45 -51.03
C ILE A 83 -30.63 6.21 -51.80
N GLN A 84 -30.62 6.47 -53.10
CA GLN A 84 -29.40 6.33 -53.90
C GLN A 84 -28.42 7.50 -53.66
N ASN A 85 -27.13 7.25 -53.87
CA ASN A 85 -26.11 8.30 -53.85
C ASN A 85 -26.49 9.40 -54.85
N ARG A 86 -26.40 10.67 -54.41
CA ARG A 86 -26.68 11.88 -55.23
C ARG A 86 -28.13 12.00 -55.71
N THR A 87 -29.09 11.37 -55.03
CA THR A 87 -30.54 11.52 -55.31
C THR A 87 -31.00 12.97 -55.35
N PHE A 88 -30.61 13.78 -54.36
CA PHE A 88 -31.03 15.18 -54.24
C PHE A 88 -30.11 16.16 -55.00
N ASN A 89 -29.22 15.66 -55.86
CA ASN A 89 -28.30 16.51 -56.62
C ASN A 89 -29.07 17.42 -57.61
N GLY A 90 -28.75 18.72 -57.58
CA GLY A 90 -29.48 19.77 -58.30
C GLY A 90 -30.50 20.52 -57.45
N LEU A 91 -30.86 20.05 -56.25
CA LEU A 91 -31.73 20.76 -55.31
C LEU A 91 -30.95 21.82 -54.49
N SER A 92 -30.26 22.72 -55.18
CA SER A 92 -29.30 23.66 -54.57
C SER A 92 -29.88 24.65 -53.56
N SER A 93 -31.19 24.89 -53.60
CA SER A 93 -31.90 25.84 -52.71
C SER A 93 -32.77 25.15 -51.66
N LEU A 94 -32.67 23.82 -51.50
CA LEU A 94 -33.47 23.06 -50.56
C LEU A 94 -33.11 23.46 -49.12
N GLN A 95 -34.13 23.82 -48.33
CA GLN A 95 -34.03 24.26 -46.94
C GLN A 95 -34.62 23.22 -45.99
N THR A 96 -35.71 22.55 -46.38
CA THR A 96 -36.40 21.56 -45.54
C THR A 96 -36.65 20.26 -46.31
N LEU A 97 -36.30 19.12 -45.69
CA LEU A 97 -36.46 17.78 -46.25
C LEU A 97 -37.13 16.84 -45.24
N TYR A 98 -38.35 16.38 -45.57
CA TYR A 98 -39.10 15.40 -44.78
C TYR A 98 -38.90 13.99 -45.36
N LEU A 99 -38.23 13.14 -44.59
CA LEU A 99 -37.99 11.71 -44.86
C LEU A 99 -38.46 10.83 -43.69
N ASP A 100 -39.16 11.39 -42.72
CA ASP A 100 -39.70 10.71 -41.55
C ASP A 100 -40.74 9.63 -41.88
N ASN A 101 -41.01 8.76 -40.91
CA ASN A 101 -42.05 7.73 -40.99
C ASN A 101 -41.88 6.78 -42.22
N ASN A 102 -40.63 6.57 -42.64
CA ASN A 102 -40.24 5.70 -43.75
C ASN A 102 -39.55 4.41 -43.24
N LEU A 103 -38.96 3.64 -44.15
CA LEU A 103 -38.31 2.35 -43.87
C LEU A 103 -36.79 2.41 -44.09
N ILE A 104 -36.18 3.60 -44.08
CA ILE A 104 -34.77 3.81 -44.45
C ILE A 104 -33.88 3.09 -43.44
N LYS A 105 -32.96 2.23 -43.92
CA LYS A 105 -32.16 1.34 -43.07
C LYS A 105 -30.76 1.84 -42.74
N GLN A 106 -30.14 2.59 -43.64
CA GLN A 106 -28.75 3.05 -43.57
C GLN A 106 -28.55 4.33 -44.40
N LEU A 107 -27.57 5.16 -44.03
CA LEU A 107 -27.08 6.30 -44.81
C LEU A 107 -25.56 6.21 -44.93
N ASN A 108 -25.04 6.19 -46.15
CA ASN A 108 -23.69 5.74 -46.50
C ASN A 108 -22.70 6.89 -46.72
N GLY A 109 -23.17 8.11 -46.96
CA GLY A 109 -22.35 9.33 -46.99
C GLY A 109 -22.56 10.25 -48.18
N PHE A 110 -23.34 9.83 -49.17
CA PHE A 110 -23.47 10.52 -50.47
C PHE A 110 -24.92 10.82 -50.85
N GLU A 111 -25.88 10.49 -49.98
CA GLU A 111 -27.30 10.73 -50.17
C GLU A 111 -27.61 12.24 -50.23
N PHE A 112 -27.05 13.02 -49.28
CA PHE A 112 -27.25 14.47 -49.13
C PHE A 112 -26.10 15.32 -49.71
N GLU A 113 -25.31 14.76 -50.63
CA GLU A 113 -24.19 15.46 -51.28
C GLU A 113 -24.70 16.72 -52.01
N HIS A 114 -24.03 17.86 -51.81
CA HIS A 114 -24.39 19.21 -52.32
C HIS A 114 -25.58 19.93 -51.66
N LEU A 115 -26.25 19.38 -50.64
CA LEU A 115 -27.34 20.06 -49.91
C LEU A 115 -26.85 21.11 -48.88
N ALA A 116 -26.03 22.07 -49.34
CA ALA A 116 -25.34 23.02 -48.47
C ALA A 116 -26.27 24.00 -47.73
N HIS A 117 -27.42 24.33 -48.31
CA HIS A 117 -28.41 25.27 -47.76
C HIS A 117 -29.52 24.60 -46.91
N LEU A 118 -29.46 23.27 -46.73
CA LEU A 118 -30.45 22.54 -45.94
C LEU A 118 -30.35 22.94 -44.47
N ARG A 119 -31.48 23.34 -43.88
CA ARG A 119 -31.65 23.76 -42.50
C ARG A 119 -32.35 22.70 -41.66
N GLU A 120 -33.34 22.04 -42.23
CA GLU A 120 -34.21 21.11 -41.51
C GLU A 120 -34.16 19.73 -42.17
N LEU A 121 -33.78 18.71 -41.40
CA LEU A 121 -33.71 17.31 -41.86
C LEU A 121 -34.48 16.40 -40.90
N TYR A 122 -35.64 15.93 -41.36
CA TYR A 122 -36.49 15.02 -40.60
C TYR A 122 -36.25 13.57 -41.05
N LEU A 123 -35.61 12.77 -40.20
CA LEU A 123 -35.30 11.35 -40.42
C LEU A 123 -35.88 10.44 -39.31
N HIS A 124 -36.73 11.00 -38.45
CA HIS A 124 -37.32 10.29 -37.31
C HIS A 124 -38.28 9.16 -37.76
N ASN A 125 -38.59 8.23 -36.85
CA ASN A 125 -39.45 7.06 -37.13
C ASN A 125 -39.04 6.26 -38.38
N ASN A 126 -37.75 6.00 -38.55
CA ASN A 126 -37.20 5.17 -39.61
C ASN A 126 -36.53 3.90 -39.04
N LEU A 127 -35.84 3.13 -39.88
CA LEU A 127 -35.14 1.90 -39.49
C LEU A 127 -33.61 2.08 -39.43
N ILE A 128 -33.12 3.32 -39.34
CA ILE A 128 -31.71 3.65 -39.57
C ILE A 128 -30.85 3.05 -38.46
N SER A 129 -29.99 2.10 -38.85
CA SER A 129 -29.02 1.44 -37.95
C SER A 129 -27.59 1.97 -38.07
N PHE A 130 -27.29 2.65 -39.18
CA PHE A 130 -25.97 3.21 -39.49
C PHE A 130 -26.08 4.54 -40.24
N ILE A 131 -25.27 5.51 -39.83
CA ILE A 131 -25.07 6.80 -40.51
C ILE A 131 -23.56 7.00 -40.64
N SER A 132 -23.10 7.21 -41.88
CA SER A 132 -21.71 7.52 -42.19
C SER A 132 -21.30 8.92 -41.70
N ASN A 133 -20.04 9.07 -41.31
CA ASN A 133 -19.48 10.37 -40.90
C ASN A 133 -19.49 11.40 -42.04
N LEU A 134 -19.57 10.95 -43.29
CA LEU A 134 -19.67 11.84 -44.46
C LEU A 134 -21.11 12.36 -44.69
N THR A 135 -22.15 11.71 -44.15
CA THR A 135 -23.56 11.98 -44.50
C THR A 135 -24.01 13.41 -44.18
N LEU A 136 -23.57 13.97 -43.05
CA LEU A 136 -24.02 15.28 -42.55
C LEU A 136 -22.97 16.39 -42.77
N LEU A 137 -21.78 16.04 -43.23
CA LEU A 137 -20.66 16.97 -43.50
C LEU A 137 -20.98 18.04 -44.57
N PRO A 138 -21.81 17.79 -45.60
CA PRO A 138 -22.20 18.83 -46.57
C PRO A 138 -23.18 19.86 -45.99
N LEU A 139 -23.90 19.54 -44.91
CA LEU A 139 -25.08 20.27 -44.42
C LEU A 139 -24.68 21.48 -43.57
N ARG A 140 -24.01 22.45 -44.20
CA ARG A 140 -23.39 23.60 -43.50
C ARG A 140 -24.41 24.57 -42.90
N SER A 141 -25.62 24.64 -43.42
CA SER A 141 -26.72 25.45 -42.88
C SER A 141 -27.67 24.70 -41.95
N LEU A 142 -27.34 23.49 -41.49
CA LEU A 142 -28.26 22.66 -40.71
C LEU A 142 -28.57 23.29 -39.33
N GLU A 143 -29.85 23.55 -39.08
CA GLU A 143 -30.42 24.18 -37.88
C GLU A 143 -31.21 23.15 -37.03
N ILE A 144 -31.91 22.20 -37.66
CA ILE A 144 -32.73 21.16 -37.01
C ILE A 144 -32.42 19.77 -37.60
N LEU A 145 -32.13 18.79 -36.73
CA LEU A 145 -31.87 17.39 -37.11
C LEU A 145 -32.69 16.41 -36.25
N ARG A 146 -33.64 15.69 -36.87
CA ARG A 146 -34.49 14.73 -36.14
C ARG A 146 -34.09 13.28 -36.44
N LEU A 147 -33.53 12.59 -35.45
CA LEU A 147 -33.10 11.19 -35.53
C LEU A 147 -33.83 10.26 -34.54
N ASP A 148 -34.82 10.77 -33.80
CA ASP A 148 -35.63 9.99 -32.86
C ASP A 148 -36.36 8.79 -33.49
N GLY A 149 -36.66 7.77 -32.67
CA GLY A 149 -37.41 6.57 -33.11
C GLY A 149 -36.70 5.68 -34.14
N ASN A 150 -35.36 5.71 -34.20
CA ASN A 150 -34.54 4.93 -35.13
C ASN A 150 -33.88 3.68 -34.47
N ARG A 151 -32.90 3.08 -35.16
CA ARG A 151 -32.18 1.87 -34.72
C ARG A 151 -30.69 2.11 -34.51
N LEU A 152 -30.28 3.36 -34.26
CA LEU A 152 -28.89 3.72 -34.08
C LEU A 152 -28.34 3.08 -32.79
N ALA A 153 -27.25 2.31 -32.95
CA ALA A 153 -26.49 1.75 -31.84
C ALA A 153 -25.21 2.56 -31.56
N THR A 154 -24.57 3.06 -32.60
CA THR A 154 -23.38 3.94 -32.51
C THR A 154 -23.42 4.97 -33.63
N PHE A 155 -23.44 6.24 -33.27
CA PHE A 155 -23.31 7.38 -34.19
C PHE A 155 -22.48 8.46 -33.48
N PRO A 156 -21.39 8.97 -34.08
CA PRO A 156 -20.47 9.90 -33.42
C PRO A 156 -21.04 11.32 -33.34
N VAL A 157 -22.01 11.55 -32.44
CA VAL A 157 -22.72 12.84 -32.27
C VAL A 157 -21.79 14.05 -32.12
N TRP A 158 -20.59 13.85 -31.56
CA TRP A 158 -19.56 14.88 -31.43
C TRP A 158 -19.07 15.47 -32.78
N GLN A 159 -19.28 14.78 -33.90
CA GLN A 159 -18.99 15.32 -35.24
C GLN A 159 -19.97 16.43 -35.66
N LEU A 160 -21.14 16.53 -35.03
CA LEU A 160 -22.12 17.61 -35.27
C LEU A 160 -21.62 18.99 -34.81
N THR A 161 -20.51 19.05 -34.08
CA THR A 161 -19.77 20.31 -33.83
C THR A 161 -19.31 21.00 -35.11
N LEU A 162 -19.23 20.28 -36.24
CA LEU A 162 -18.96 20.83 -37.58
C LEU A 162 -20.18 21.55 -38.19
N ASN A 163 -21.40 21.23 -37.75
CA ASN A 163 -22.65 21.88 -38.17
C ASN A 163 -22.94 23.05 -37.21
N SER A 164 -22.17 24.15 -37.33
CA SER A 164 -22.15 25.26 -36.36
C SER A 164 -23.50 25.95 -36.12
N TYR A 165 -24.45 25.82 -37.05
CA TYR A 165 -25.80 26.41 -36.97
C TYR A 165 -26.82 25.51 -36.27
N LEU A 166 -26.46 24.27 -35.87
CA LEU A 166 -27.40 23.32 -35.30
C LEU A 166 -27.95 23.81 -33.95
N VAL A 167 -29.26 24.02 -33.87
CA VAL A 167 -29.99 24.47 -32.67
C VAL A 167 -30.75 23.33 -32.02
N GLU A 168 -31.50 22.53 -32.80
CA GLU A 168 -32.29 21.40 -32.30
C GLU A 168 -31.74 20.05 -32.81
N ILE A 169 -31.67 19.09 -31.90
CA ILE A 169 -31.48 17.68 -32.23
C ILE A 169 -32.37 16.76 -31.38
N SER A 170 -32.82 15.67 -31.99
CA SER A 170 -33.42 14.53 -31.29
C SER A 170 -32.57 13.26 -31.42
N LEU A 171 -32.39 12.54 -30.31
CA LEU A 171 -31.55 11.33 -30.20
C LEU A 171 -32.24 10.18 -29.42
N GLY A 172 -33.44 10.43 -28.90
CA GLY A 172 -34.23 9.53 -28.08
C GLY A 172 -34.77 8.33 -28.86
N SER A 173 -35.33 7.38 -28.10
CA SER A 173 -35.99 6.17 -28.63
C SER A 173 -35.16 5.36 -29.66
N ASN A 174 -33.83 5.45 -29.55
CA ASN A 174 -32.83 4.68 -30.30
C ASN A 174 -32.25 3.52 -29.45
N GLN A 175 -31.30 2.76 -30.00
CA GLN A 175 -30.75 1.51 -29.41
C GLN A 175 -29.27 1.65 -29.02
N TRP A 176 -28.90 2.78 -28.42
CA TRP A 176 -27.52 3.20 -28.16
C TRP A 176 -26.68 2.14 -27.43
N SER A 177 -25.40 2.02 -27.77
CA SER A 177 -24.53 1.02 -27.16
C SER A 177 -24.20 1.36 -25.70
N CYS A 178 -24.43 0.42 -24.77
CA CYS A 178 -24.01 0.60 -23.37
C CYS A 178 -22.49 0.46 -23.12
N ARG A 179 -21.65 0.29 -24.15
CA ARG A 179 -20.19 0.18 -24.02
C ARG A 179 -19.60 1.54 -23.65
N CYS A 180 -18.80 1.63 -22.59
CA CYS A 180 -18.41 2.91 -22.00
C CYS A 180 -17.56 3.78 -22.92
N LYS A 181 -16.72 3.22 -23.80
CA LYS A 181 -16.01 4.02 -24.81
C LYS A 181 -16.95 4.82 -25.74
N PHE A 182 -18.16 4.32 -26.03
CA PHE A 182 -19.16 5.08 -26.77
C PHE A 182 -20.01 5.94 -25.83
N LEU A 183 -20.46 5.36 -24.71
CA LEU A 183 -21.40 5.99 -23.81
C LEU A 183 -20.81 7.22 -23.11
N GLN A 184 -19.53 7.22 -22.77
CA GLN A 184 -18.83 8.35 -22.15
C GLN A 184 -18.76 9.56 -23.09
N GLU A 185 -18.39 9.36 -24.36
CA GLU A 185 -18.36 10.42 -25.38
C GLU A 185 -19.77 10.99 -25.64
N LEU A 186 -20.79 10.11 -25.67
CA LEU A 186 -22.20 10.51 -25.77
C LEU A 186 -22.65 11.30 -24.52
N GLN A 187 -22.28 10.86 -23.32
CA GLN A 187 -22.62 11.54 -22.06
C GLN A 187 -22.01 12.94 -21.98
N ILE A 188 -20.72 13.08 -22.33
CA ILE A 188 -20.03 14.38 -22.36
C ILE A 188 -20.70 15.30 -23.38
N TRP A 189 -20.88 14.84 -24.63
CA TRP A 189 -21.44 15.69 -25.68
C TRP A 189 -22.89 16.13 -25.40
N VAL A 190 -23.74 15.24 -24.87
CA VAL A 190 -25.12 15.59 -24.49
C VAL A 190 -25.15 16.49 -23.26
N SER A 191 -24.24 16.34 -22.30
CA SER A 191 -24.09 17.27 -21.17
C SER A 191 -23.73 18.68 -21.65
N ASP A 192 -22.72 18.80 -22.52
CA ASP A 192 -22.26 20.09 -23.06
C ASP A 192 -23.30 20.77 -23.97
N ASN A 193 -24.11 19.98 -24.68
CA ASN A 193 -25.10 20.45 -25.65
C ASN A 193 -26.56 20.24 -25.17
N TRP A 194 -26.80 20.09 -23.87
CA TRP A 194 -28.11 19.68 -23.32
C TRP A 194 -29.29 20.54 -23.81
N HIS A 195 -29.04 21.85 -23.99
CA HIS A 195 -30.00 22.83 -24.47
C HIS A 195 -30.45 22.62 -25.93
N LYS A 196 -29.75 21.77 -26.69
CA LYS A 196 -30.09 21.37 -28.07
C LYS A 196 -30.83 20.04 -28.13
N VAL A 197 -30.64 19.17 -27.13
CA VAL A 197 -31.11 17.77 -27.11
C VAL A 197 -32.49 17.70 -26.46
N ILE A 198 -33.51 17.95 -27.27
CA ILE A 198 -34.91 18.12 -26.83
C ILE A 198 -35.51 16.88 -26.14
N ASP A 199 -34.96 15.69 -26.40
CA ASP A 199 -35.47 14.39 -25.97
C ASP A 199 -34.43 13.60 -25.15
N SER A 200 -33.53 14.30 -24.46
CA SER A 200 -32.49 13.73 -23.59
C SER A 200 -33.02 12.69 -22.59
N ASP A 201 -34.24 12.88 -22.10
CA ASP A 201 -34.96 11.94 -21.22
C ASP A 201 -35.30 10.58 -21.88
N GLU A 202 -35.40 10.54 -23.20
CA GLU A 202 -35.64 9.33 -24.00
C GLU A 202 -34.34 8.67 -24.51
N ILE A 203 -33.16 9.09 -24.05
CA ILE A 203 -31.90 8.44 -24.40
C ILE A 203 -31.68 7.20 -23.52
N TRP A 204 -31.89 6.02 -24.12
CA TRP A 204 -31.63 4.71 -23.51
C TRP A 204 -30.48 4.01 -24.21
N CYS A 205 -29.61 3.35 -23.45
CA CYS A 205 -28.66 2.38 -23.99
C CYS A 205 -29.19 0.95 -23.87
N LEU A 206 -28.71 0.06 -24.74
CA LEU A 206 -29.02 -1.36 -24.80
C LEU A 206 -27.73 -2.20 -24.76
N SER A 207 -27.70 -3.23 -23.93
CA SER A 207 -26.61 -4.22 -23.83
C SER A 207 -27.12 -5.60 -24.23
N ASN A 208 -26.77 -6.04 -25.44
CA ASN A 208 -27.11 -7.38 -25.96
C ASN A 208 -26.21 -8.49 -25.40
N ASP A 209 -25.15 -8.13 -24.67
CA ASP A 209 -24.21 -9.06 -24.04
C ASP A 209 -24.82 -9.73 -22.78
N THR A 210 -26.05 -9.34 -22.39
CA THR A 210 -26.83 -9.89 -21.27
C THR A 210 -28.12 -10.58 -21.75
N LYS A 211 -28.64 -11.53 -20.97
CA LYS A 211 -29.92 -12.23 -21.23
C LYS A 211 -30.80 -12.21 -19.97
N PRO A 212 -31.97 -11.52 -19.97
CA PRO A 212 -32.50 -10.65 -21.03
C PRO A 212 -31.57 -9.45 -21.32
N PRO A 213 -31.65 -8.84 -22.51
CA PRO A 213 -30.82 -7.70 -22.88
C PRO A 213 -31.12 -6.49 -21.98
N HIS A 214 -30.09 -5.95 -21.33
CA HIS A 214 -30.23 -4.87 -20.37
C HIS A 214 -30.43 -3.52 -21.07
N ARG A 215 -31.61 -2.91 -20.87
CA ARG A 215 -31.92 -1.52 -21.28
C ARG A 215 -31.73 -0.59 -20.07
N ARG A 216 -30.96 0.48 -20.21
CA ARG A 216 -30.66 1.46 -19.15
C ARG A 216 -30.88 2.87 -19.67
N ARG A 217 -31.54 3.75 -18.89
CA ARG A 217 -31.56 5.19 -19.20
C ARG A 217 -30.15 5.74 -19.02
N VAL A 218 -29.74 6.68 -19.86
CA VAL A 218 -28.46 7.36 -19.70
C VAL A 218 -28.62 8.46 -18.65
N ASP A 219 -27.79 8.44 -17.62
CA ASP A 219 -27.68 9.52 -16.65
C ASP A 219 -26.53 10.43 -17.07
N PHE A 220 -26.82 11.72 -17.28
CA PHE A 220 -25.85 12.72 -17.73
C PHE A 220 -25.15 13.43 -16.58
N ASN A 221 -25.61 13.27 -15.33
CA ASN A 221 -24.99 13.86 -14.15
C ASN A 221 -23.75 13.08 -13.66
N ASN A 222 -23.66 11.80 -14.03
CA ASN A 222 -22.60 10.88 -13.58
C ASN A 222 -21.61 10.57 -14.72
N THR A 223 -20.44 11.21 -14.67
CA THR A 223 -19.35 11.03 -15.65
C THR A 223 -18.60 9.69 -15.55
N ALA A 224 -18.86 8.91 -14.50
CA ALA A 224 -18.16 7.65 -14.21
C ALA A 224 -18.79 6.43 -14.93
N CYS A 225 -18.57 6.31 -16.24
CA CYS A 225 -18.84 5.07 -16.95
C CYS A 225 -17.69 4.06 -16.76
N SER A 226 -17.99 2.89 -16.18
CA SER A 226 -17.08 1.73 -16.20
C SER A 226 -17.71 0.59 -16.97
N ASP A 227 -16.98 -0.01 -17.93
CA ASP A 227 -17.45 -1.18 -18.68
C ASP A 227 -17.81 -2.35 -17.76
N TYR A 228 -17.29 -2.36 -16.53
CA TYR A 228 -17.71 -3.28 -15.47
C TYR A 228 -19.23 -3.24 -15.18
N TYR A 229 -19.89 -2.10 -15.36
CA TYR A 229 -21.34 -1.94 -15.21
C TYR A 229 -22.15 -2.28 -16.48
N SER A 230 -21.50 -2.69 -17.57
CA SER A 230 -22.18 -3.11 -18.82
C SER A 230 -22.61 -4.59 -18.81
N GLY A 231 -21.98 -5.41 -17.95
CA GLY A 231 -22.34 -6.80 -17.67
C GLY A 231 -22.70 -6.97 -16.19
N SER A 232 -23.97 -7.21 -15.89
CA SER A 232 -24.47 -7.22 -14.50
C SER A 232 -24.06 -8.47 -13.71
N SER A 233 -23.13 -8.32 -12.77
CA SER A 233 -23.08 -9.17 -11.57
C SER A 233 -23.60 -8.37 -10.37
N VAL A 234 -24.85 -8.67 -9.96
CA VAL A 234 -25.58 -7.95 -8.88
C VAL A 234 -24.88 -8.06 -7.51
N ILE A 235 -23.93 -8.99 -7.39
CA ILE A 235 -23.11 -9.23 -6.19
C ILE A 235 -22.12 -8.09 -5.93
N GLN A 236 -21.69 -7.34 -6.95
CA GLN A 236 -20.49 -6.50 -6.86
C GLN A 236 -20.75 -4.98 -6.74
N SER A 237 -21.96 -4.49 -7.00
CA SER A 237 -22.34 -3.09 -6.74
C SER A 237 -22.27 -2.74 -5.25
N LEU A 238 -22.72 -3.67 -4.39
CA LEU A 238 -22.52 -3.63 -2.93
C LEU A 238 -21.04 -3.41 -2.58
N ILE A 239 -20.14 -4.22 -3.17
CA ILE A 239 -18.71 -4.23 -2.85
C ILE A 239 -18.04 -2.88 -3.17
N VAL A 240 -18.37 -2.26 -4.30
CA VAL A 240 -17.71 -1.01 -4.73
C VAL A 240 -18.30 0.22 -4.03
N SER A 241 -19.61 0.26 -3.78
CA SER A 241 -20.26 1.37 -3.04
C SER A 241 -19.88 1.35 -1.56
N ASP A 242 -20.13 0.22 -0.88
CA ASP A 242 -20.23 0.21 0.58
C ASP A 242 -18.97 -0.36 1.24
N TYR A 243 -18.31 -1.33 0.60
CA TYR A 243 -17.13 -1.98 1.19
C TYR A 243 -15.82 -1.25 0.85
N LEU A 244 -15.73 -0.53 -0.26
CA LEU A 244 -14.53 0.27 -0.59
C LEU A 244 -14.21 1.35 0.45
N PRO A 245 -15.15 2.22 0.91
CA PRO A 245 -14.87 3.14 2.01
C PRO A 245 -14.57 2.40 3.33
N MET A 246 -15.24 1.28 3.62
CA MET A 246 -14.97 0.46 4.82
C MET A 246 -13.56 -0.16 4.80
N MET A 247 -13.06 -0.58 3.63
CA MET A 247 -11.68 -1.05 3.45
C MET A 247 -10.67 0.08 3.66
N ILE A 248 -10.94 1.29 3.19
CA ILE A 248 -10.09 2.47 3.43
C ILE A 248 -10.06 2.84 4.93
N VAL A 249 -11.21 2.81 5.61
CA VAL A 249 -11.32 3.07 7.06
C VAL A 249 -10.58 2.00 7.88
N THR A 250 -10.71 0.72 7.54
CA THR A 250 -10.02 -0.37 8.25
C THR A 250 -8.51 -0.36 8.02
N LEU A 251 -8.04 -0.11 6.79
CA LEU A 251 -6.61 0.02 6.50
C LEU A 251 -5.98 1.25 7.17
N SER A 252 -6.66 2.40 7.16
CA SER A 252 -6.16 3.60 7.84
C SER A 252 -6.14 3.44 9.37
N ALA A 253 -7.16 2.80 9.96
CA ALA A 253 -7.15 2.44 11.38
C ALA A 253 -5.98 1.50 11.73
N PHE A 254 -5.68 0.49 10.89
CA PHE A 254 -4.56 -0.42 11.09
C PHE A 254 -3.19 0.32 11.05
N ILE A 255 -3.02 1.24 10.10
CA ILE A 255 -1.82 2.09 10.00
C ILE A 255 -1.67 2.97 11.26
N ILE A 256 -2.77 3.55 11.76
CA ILE A 256 -2.76 4.35 13.01
C ILE A 256 -2.36 3.49 14.22
N VAL A 257 -2.88 2.26 14.34
CA VAL A 257 -2.49 1.32 15.41
C VAL A 257 -0.99 0.96 15.32
N ILE A 258 -0.45 0.75 14.12
CA ILE A 258 0.98 0.51 13.92
C ILE A 258 1.79 1.73 14.37
N LEU A 259 1.43 2.94 13.92
CA LEU A 259 2.12 4.19 14.29
C LEU A 259 2.12 4.41 15.81
N LEU A 260 0.96 4.22 16.47
CA LEU A 260 0.86 4.30 17.93
C LEU A 260 1.72 3.24 18.63
N SER A 261 1.78 2.01 18.10
CA SER A 261 2.62 0.95 18.68
C SER A 261 4.12 1.29 18.57
N VAL A 262 4.55 1.90 17.46
CA VAL A 262 5.94 2.36 17.24
C VAL A 262 6.28 3.54 18.15
N ILE A 263 5.37 4.52 18.30
CA ILE A 263 5.54 5.64 19.24
C ILE A 263 5.66 5.12 20.68
N ILE A 264 4.78 4.22 21.10
CA ILE A 264 4.83 3.60 22.44
C ILE A 264 6.14 2.83 22.63
N PHE A 265 6.63 2.11 21.61
CA PHE A 265 7.90 1.37 21.69
C PHE A 265 9.12 2.30 21.79
N ILE A 266 9.16 3.40 21.03
CA ILE A 266 10.24 4.40 21.08
C ILE A 266 10.28 5.11 22.44
N PHE A 267 9.14 5.56 22.95
CA PHE A 267 9.07 6.30 24.21
C PHE A 267 8.93 5.43 25.47
N ARG A 268 8.94 4.10 25.34
CA ARG A 268 8.70 3.14 26.45
C ARG A 268 9.57 3.42 27.69
N ASP A 269 10.87 3.72 27.48
CA ASP A 269 11.84 3.84 28.56
C ASP A 269 11.79 5.23 29.24
N PRO A 270 11.71 6.36 28.51
CA PRO A 270 11.30 7.64 29.09
C PRO A 270 9.98 7.60 29.87
N VAL A 271 8.96 6.91 29.36
CA VAL A 271 7.65 6.78 30.01
C VAL A 271 7.73 5.95 31.30
N ARG A 272 8.48 4.84 31.31
CA ARG A 272 8.75 4.04 32.53
C ARG A 272 9.38 4.88 33.64
N ILE A 273 10.41 5.67 33.32
CA ILE A 273 11.11 6.52 34.29
C ILE A 273 10.17 7.62 34.82
N TRP A 274 9.40 8.26 33.94
CA TRP A 274 8.42 9.28 34.35
C TRP A 274 7.30 8.70 35.23
N LEU A 275 6.77 7.52 34.90
CA LEU A 275 5.72 6.88 35.69
C LEU A 275 6.22 6.49 37.09
N TYR A 276 7.47 6.02 37.19
CA TYR A 276 8.11 5.76 38.48
C TYR A 276 8.33 7.05 39.29
N SER A 277 8.85 8.11 38.67
CA SER A 277 9.06 9.42 39.32
C SER A 277 7.74 10.04 39.83
N ARG A 278 6.65 9.94 39.05
CA ARG A 278 5.37 10.59 39.38
C ARG A 278 4.42 9.75 40.23
N TYR A 279 4.45 8.42 40.12
CA TYR A 279 3.48 7.51 40.75
C TYR A 279 4.10 6.32 41.49
N GLY A 280 5.43 6.16 41.49
CA GLY A 280 6.13 5.02 42.12
C GLY A 280 6.01 3.69 41.36
N ILE A 281 5.26 3.62 40.27
CA ILE A 281 4.94 2.37 39.55
C ILE A 281 6.12 1.95 38.65
N ARG A 282 6.70 0.77 38.92
CA ARG A 282 7.77 0.17 38.10
C ARG A 282 7.22 -0.81 37.05
N LEU A 283 7.05 -0.34 35.81
CA LEU A 283 6.54 -1.15 34.70
C LEU A 283 7.61 -2.02 34.03
N PHE A 284 7.35 -3.32 33.93
CA PHE A 284 8.18 -4.31 33.22
C PHE A 284 9.66 -4.34 33.64
N HIS A 285 9.93 -4.75 34.88
CA HIS A 285 11.28 -5.25 35.25
C HIS A 285 11.69 -6.41 34.32
N PHE A 286 13.00 -6.57 34.09
CA PHE A 286 13.56 -7.65 33.27
C PHE A 286 13.27 -9.01 33.91
N LYS A 287 12.16 -9.66 33.48
CA LYS A 287 11.48 -10.69 34.28
C LYS A 287 12.08 -12.09 34.20
N ALA A 288 12.93 -12.38 33.21
CA ALA A 288 13.48 -13.73 32.99
C ALA A 288 14.52 -14.15 34.05
N ALA A 289 15.46 -13.28 34.41
CA ALA A 289 16.56 -13.62 35.33
C ALA A 289 16.19 -13.43 36.81
N SER A 290 15.49 -12.33 37.13
CA SER A 290 15.25 -11.92 38.52
C SER A 290 14.22 -12.80 39.23
N ALA A 291 13.23 -13.35 38.53
CA ALA A 291 12.15 -14.14 39.15
C ALA A 291 12.62 -15.38 39.92
N LYS A 292 13.77 -15.97 39.54
CA LYS A 292 14.37 -17.12 40.23
C LYS A 292 15.13 -16.73 41.52
N TYR A 293 15.56 -15.48 41.65
CA TYR A 293 16.38 -14.97 42.76
C TYR A 293 15.61 -14.08 43.77
N TYR A 294 14.33 -13.81 43.53
CA TYR A 294 13.48 -12.97 44.40
C TYR A 294 13.32 -13.49 45.85
N GLY A 295 13.67 -14.74 46.12
CA GLY A 295 13.77 -15.30 47.48
C GLY A 295 15.03 -14.82 48.21
N GLU A 296 16.21 -15.15 47.69
CA GLU A 296 17.51 -14.82 48.30
C GLU A 296 17.71 -13.30 48.51
N ASP A 297 17.19 -12.45 47.61
CA ASP A 297 17.35 -11.00 47.74
C ASP A 297 16.69 -10.43 49.01
N ARG A 298 15.73 -11.13 49.65
CA ARG A 298 15.09 -10.63 50.88
C ARG A 298 15.96 -10.72 52.14
N GLU A 299 16.92 -11.63 52.18
CA GLU A 299 17.74 -11.91 53.38
C GLU A 299 19.06 -11.10 53.43
N LYS A 300 19.31 -10.26 52.43
CA LYS A 300 20.56 -9.51 52.25
C LYS A 300 20.67 -8.28 53.14
N LEU A 301 21.90 -8.03 53.62
CA LEU A 301 22.24 -6.95 54.55
C LEU A 301 22.24 -5.56 53.88
N TYR A 302 22.51 -5.49 52.57
CA TYR A 302 22.67 -4.22 51.86
C TYR A 302 21.83 -4.16 50.57
N ASP A 303 21.27 -2.98 50.30
CA ASP A 303 20.58 -2.68 49.05
C ASP A 303 21.57 -2.45 47.90
N GLY A 304 22.80 -2.01 48.19
CA GLY A 304 23.87 -1.87 47.21
C GLY A 304 25.27 -1.85 47.82
N TYR A 305 26.21 -2.56 47.19
CA TYR A 305 27.65 -2.44 47.43
C TYR A 305 28.24 -1.40 46.46
N VAL A 306 28.95 -0.39 46.97
CA VAL A 306 29.53 0.72 46.19
C VAL A 306 31.04 0.56 46.07
N VAL A 307 31.48 0.40 44.83
CA VAL A 307 32.88 0.35 44.40
C VAL A 307 33.23 1.66 43.70
N TYR A 308 34.35 2.27 44.09
CA TYR A 308 34.84 3.56 43.61
C TYR A 308 36.38 3.61 43.71
N SER A 309 37.04 4.63 43.16
CA SER A 309 38.45 4.91 43.48
C SER A 309 38.55 5.67 44.79
N PRO A 310 39.55 5.44 45.67
CA PRO A 310 39.74 6.24 46.87
C PRO A 310 40.04 7.71 46.54
N LYS A 311 40.50 8.04 45.32
CA LYS A 311 40.65 9.41 44.83
C LYS A 311 39.31 10.14 44.60
N ASP A 312 38.23 9.40 44.42
CA ASP A 312 36.88 9.93 44.14
C ASP A 312 35.99 9.92 45.41
N GLU A 313 36.56 9.55 46.57
CA GLU A 313 35.80 9.30 47.80
C GLU A 313 34.93 10.49 48.23
N GLU A 314 35.46 11.70 48.19
CA GLU A 314 34.71 12.92 48.54
C GLU A 314 33.48 13.09 47.65
N PHE A 315 33.64 12.92 46.33
CA PHE A 315 32.55 12.99 45.36
C PHE A 315 31.50 11.91 45.61
N VAL A 316 31.93 10.67 45.83
CA VAL A 316 31.02 9.53 46.05
C VAL A 316 30.24 9.70 47.35
N LEU A 317 30.89 10.11 48.45
CA LEU A 317 30.25 10.35 49.73
C LEU A 317 29.27 11.54 49.68
N GLN A 318 29.73 12.72 49.24
CA GLN A 318 28.93 13.94 49.26
C GLN A 318 27.80 13.94 48.22
N SER A 319 27.99 13.29 47.06
CA SER A 319 26.99 13.30 45.98
C SER A 319 26.16 12.01 45.95
N ILE A 320 26.79 10.87 45.68
CA ILE A 320 26.07 9.62 45.35
C ILE A 320 25.47 8.98 46.60
N VAL A 321 26.25 8.90 47.68
CA VAL A 321 25.85 8.21 48.91
C VAL A 321 24.87 9.06 49.71
N ALA A 322 25.10 10.37 49.82
CA ALA A 322 24.16 11.31 50.45
C ALA A 322 22.73 11.17 49.88
N GLU A 323 22.58 11.23 48.55
CA GLU A 323 21.29 11.10 47.85
C GLU A 323 20.69 9.68 47.84
N LEU A 324 21.45 8.64 48.22
CA LEU A 324 20.94 7.26 48.31
C LEU A 324 20.63 6.83 49.75
N GLU A 325 21.41 7.26 50.74
CA GLU A 325 21.17 6.97 52.16
C GLU A 325 20.10 7.89 52.76
N HIS A 326 20.07 9.18 52.39
CA HIS A 326 19.10 10.17 52.91
C HIS A 326 17.94 10.47 51.95
N GLY A 327 18.00 9.94 50.73
CA GLY A 327 16.94 10.09 49.74
C GLY A 327 15.66 9.33 50.09
N ASN A 328 14.61 9.57 49.31
CA ASN A 328 13.37 8.78 49.35
C ASN A 328 13.20 7.97 48.04
N PRO A 329 13.14 6.62 48.10
CA PRO A 329 13.39 5.77 49.27
C PRO A 329 14.88 5.75 49.68
N SER A 330 15.15 5.45 50.94
CA SER A 330 16.50 5.34 51.49
C SER A 330 17.06 3.92 51.37
N PHE A 331 18.28 3.79 50.85
CA PHE A 331 18.97 2.53 50.60
C PHE A 331 20.07 2.30 51.65
N GLN A 332 20.19 1.07 52.15
CA GLN A 332 21.31 0.71 53.02
C GLN A 332 22.50 0.29 52.15
N LEU A 333 23.57 1.10 52.14
CA LEU A 333 24.75 0.87 51.31
C LEU A 333 25.93 0.28 52.10
N CYS A 334 26.79 -0.47 51.41
CA CYS A 334 28.10 -0.88 51.86
C CYS A 334 29.14 -0.23 50.92
N LEU A 335 30.11 0.51 51.45
CA LEU A 335 31.15 1.19 50.68
C LEU A 335 32.49 0.46 50.81
N HIS A 336 33.20 0.32 49.69
CA HIS A 336 34.45 -0.44 49.63
C HIS A 336 35.54 0.07 50.58
N TYR A 337 35.67 1.40 50.79
CA TYR A 337 36.67 1.94 51.73
C TYR A 337 36.11 2.29 53.12
N ARG A 338 34.85 2.77 53.21
CA ARG A 338 34.21 3.19 54.48
C ARG A 338 33.82 2.01 55.39
N ASP A 339 33.27 0.94 54.82
CA ASP A 339 32.51 -0.06 55.58
C ASP A 339 33.17 -1.45 55.64
N LEU A 340 34.22 -1.68 54.84
CA LEU A 340 34.97 -2.94 54.83
C LEU A 340 36.33 -2.79 55.53
N PRO A 341 36.76 -3.80 56.32
CA PRO A 341 38.02 -3.70 57.06
C PRO A 341 39.23 -3.87 56.14
N HIS A 342 39.96 -2.79 55.91
CA HIS A 342 41.34 -2.87 55.42
C HIS A 342 42.19 -3.51 56.52
N HIS A 343 42.67 -4.72 56.27
CA HIS A 343 43.40 -5.53 57.25
C HIS A 343 44.55 -4.72 57.84
N ALA A 344 44.54 -4.55 59.17
CA ALA A 344 45.42 -3.61 59.83
C ALA A 344 46.91 -3.94 59.59
N VAL A 345 47.72 -2.91 59.32
CA VAL A 345 49.18 -3.02 59.31
C VAL A 345 49.68 -3.06 60.76
N THR A 346 49.31 -4.12 61.48
CA THR A 346 49.97 -4.53 62.72
C THR A 346 51.20 -5.36 62.33
N SER A 347 52.37 -4.85 62.69
CA SER A 347 53.69 -5.41 62.35
C SER A 347 53.84 -6.90 62.66
N ASN A 348 54.68 -7.57 61.86
CA ASN A 348 55.28 -8.91 62.07
C ASN A 348 54.63 -10.14 61.36
N SER A 349 54.15 -9.99 60.12
CA SER A 349 54.08 -11.12 59.18
C SER A 349 54.39 -10.69 57.73
N PRO A 350 55.46 -11.20 57.08
CA PRO A 350 55.80 -10.84 55.70
C PRO A 350 54.95 -11.49 54.60
N TYR A 351 54.08 -12.45 54.93
CA TYR A 351 53.47 -13.39 53.98
C TYR A 351 51.93 -13.32 53.93
N MET A 352 51.34 -12.13 53.81
CA MET A 352 49.88 -12.01 53.62
C MET A 352 49.44 -10.72 52.90
N GLN A 353 49.86 -10.53 51.64
CA GLN A 353 49.41 -9.40 50.80
C GLN A 353 48.13 -9.69 49.97
N HIS A 354 47.65 -10.94 49.92
CA HIS A 354 46.59 -11.40 49.00
C HIS A 354 45.16 -11.41 49.59
N THR A 355 44.85 -10.55 50.56
CA THR A 355 43.58 -10.59 51.33
C THR A 355 42.49 -9.64 50.82
N THR A 356 42.66 -9.02 49.65
CA THR A 356 41.62 -8.16 49.04
C THR A 356 40.47 -8.97 48.42
N SER A 357 40.80 -10.15 47.88
CA SER A 357 39.91 -10.96 47.04
C SER A 357 38.60 -11.42 47.72
N PRO A 358 38.60 -12.11 48.88
CA PRO A 358 37.36 -12.64 49.46
C PRO A 358 36.38 -11.53 49.87
N VAL A 359 36.89 -10.42 50.41
CA VAL A 359 36.08 -9.32 50.97
C VAL A 359 35.21 -8.65 49.89
N VAL A 360 35.74 -8.52 48.66
CA VAL A 360 34.98 -7.97 47.51
C VAL A 360 33.85 -8.91 47.09
N VAL A 361 34.07 -10.23 47.14
CA VAL A 361 33.04 -11.23 46.83
C VAL A 361 31.95 -11.24 47.90
N GLU A 362 32.33 -11.33 49.18
CA GLU A 362 31.41 -11.34 50.32
C GLU A 362 30.50 -10.09 50.34
N ALA A 363 31.07 -8.88 50.16
CA ALA A 363 30.32 -7.64 50.11
C ALA A 363 29.31 -7.59 48.94
N ALA A 364 29.70 -8.12 47.77
CA ALA A 364 28.85 -8.22 46.59
C ALA A 364 27.78 -9.32 46.69
N GLU A 365 28.04 -10.41 47.41
CA GLU A 365 27.05 -11.46 47.71
C GLU A 365 25.98 -10.97 48.70
N ALA A 366 26.41 -10.34 49.80
CA ALA A 366 25.58 -9.72 50.83
C ALA A 366 24.74 -8.52 50.33
N SER A 367 24.88 -8.14 49.06
CA SER A 367 24.22 -6.99 48.42
C SER A 367 23.28 -7.36 47.27
N ARG A 368 22.17 -6.62 47.18
CA ARG A 368 21.15 -6.73 46.11
C ARG A 368 21.60 -6.13 44.76
N ARG A 369 22.48 -5.14 44.80
CA ARG A 369 23.14 -4.51 43.65
C ARG A 369 24.63 -4.31 43.93
N VAL A 370 25.41 -4.18 42.87
CA VAL A 370 26.79 -3.68 42.92
C VAL A 370 26.81 -2.41 42.07
N ILE A 371 27.12 -1.28 42.68
CA ILE A 371 27.30 0.01 42.02
C ILE A 371 28.80 0.20 41.80
N MET A 372 29.25 0.24 40.56
CA MET A 372 30.61 0.65 40.19
C MET A 372 30.57 2.09 39.70
N VAL A 373 31.33 2.96 40.35
CA VAL A 373 31.59 4.33 39.90
C VAL A 373 32.78 4.30 38.92
N LEU A 374 32.47 4.31 37.63
CA LEU A 374 33.44 4.22 36.55
C LEU A 374 33.96 5.62 36.21
N SER A 375 35.06 5.99 36.85
CA SER A 375 35.84 7.21 36.61
C SER A 375 37.20 6.87 35.98
N ARG A 376 37.94 7.91 35.55
CA ARG A 376 39.33 7.75 35.12
C ARG A 376 40.27 7.30 36.24
N ASN A 377 40.01 7.76 37.48
CA ASN A 377 40.76 7.33 38.65
C ASN A 377 40.53 5.85 38.94
N PHE A 378 39.29 5.35 38.83
CA PHE A 378 38.95 3.95 39.07
C PHE A 378 39.67 2.99 38.11
N LEU A 379 39.74 3.35 36.82
CA LEU A 379 40.50 2.58 35.83
C LEU A 379 42.00 2.50 36.17
N GLN A 380 42.56 3.58 36.72
CA GLN A 380 43.99 3.66 37.05
C GLN A 380 44.35 3.03 38.40
N THR A 381 43.48 3.05 39.42
CA THR A 381 43.82 2.59 40.78
C THR A 381 43.35 1.18 41.12
N GLU A 382 42.07 0.84 40.84
CA GLU A 382 41.47 -0.42 41.30
C GLU A 382 41.26 -1.42 40.18
N TRP A 383 40.83 -0.97 39.00
CA TRP A 383 40.69 -1.85 37.85
C TRP A 383 42.05 -2.40 37.37
N SER A 384 43.13 -1.63 37.57
CA SER A 384 44.51 -2.05 37.31
C SER A 384 45.02 -3.14 38.28
N ARG A 385 44.35 -3.36 39.42
CA ARG A 385 44.71 -4.41 40.39
C ARG A 385 44.10 -5.74 39.97
N PHE A 386 44.95 -6.68 39.56
CA PHE A 386 44.52 -8.02 39.14
C PHE A 386 43.64 -8.73 40.19
N GLU A 387 43.99 -8.65 41.48
CA GLU A 387 43.21 -9.26 42.56
C GLU A 387 41.77 -8.71 42.62
N PHE A 388 41.64 -7.38 42.66
CA PHE A 388 40.35 -6.70 42.71
C PHE A 388 39.51 -7.04 41.47
N ARG A 389 40.12 -6.96 40.29
CA ARG A 389 39.47 -7.26 39.01
C ARG A 389 38.99 -8.72 38.92
N SER A 390 39.78 -9.66 39.43
CA SER A 390 39.44 -11.09 39.50
C SER A 390 38.32 -11.37 40.50
N ALA A 391 38.39 -10.80 41.71
CA ALA A 391 37.36 -10.94 42.74
C ALA A 391 36.02 -10.36 42.30
N LEU A 392 36.03 -9.18 41.66
CA LEU A 392 34.84 -8.57 41.09
C LEU A 392 34.25 -9.41 39.94
N HIS A 393 35.08 -10.07 39.14
CA HIS A 393 34.61 -11.00 38.10
C HIS A 393 33.91 -12.22 38.70
N GLU A 394 34.48 -12.86 39.73
CA GLU A 394 33.84 -13.98 40.42
C GLU A 394 32.53 -13.55 41.10
N ALA A 395 32.51 -12.39 41.75
CA ALA A 395 31.31 -11.82 42.38
C ALA A 395 30.13 -11.58 41.42
N LEU A 396 30.43 -11.22 40.16
CA LEU A 396 29.45 -10.94 39.11
C LEU A 396 29.18 -12.12 38.17
N LYS A 397 29.94 -13.22 38.29
CA LYS A 397 29.84 -14.44 37.50
C LYS A 397 28.43 -15.03 37.53
N GLY A 398 27.79 -15.15 36.36
CA GLY A 398 26.38 -15.56 36.23
C GLY A 398 25.34 -14.61 36.85
N ARG A 399 25.77 -13.49 37.44
CA ARG A 399 24.98 -12.55 38.25
C ARG A 399 25.12 -11.10 37.79
N ILE A 400 25.62 -10.86 36.56
CA ILE A 400 25.96 -9.52 36.02
C ILE A 400 24.78 -8.54 36.06
N PHE A 401 23.53 -9.03 36.08
CA PHE A 401 22.32 -8.22 36.29
C PHE A 401 22.25 -7.50 37.66
N LYS A 402 23.12 -7.85 38.63
CA LYS A 402 23.35 -7.06 39.86
C LYS A 402 24.05 -5.72 39.59
N LEU A 403 24.80 -5.61 38.49
CA LEU A 403 25.72 -4.50 38.24
C LEU A 403 24.99 -3.24 37.73
N VAL A 404 25.28 -2.14 38.42
CA VAL A 404 24.92 -0.77 38.05
C VAL A 404 26.24 -0.03 37.77
N LEU A 405 26.33 0.59 36.60
CA LEU A 405 27.49 1.35 36.16
C LEU A 405 27.13 2.84 36.21
N VAL A 406 27.77 3.58 37.11
CA VAL A 406 27.70 5.05 37.15
C VAL A 406 28.93 5.58 36.42
N GLU A 407 28.78 5.95 35.15
CA GLU A 407 29.91 6.37 34.30
C GLU A 407 30.04 7.88 34.20
N GLU A 408 31.28 8.38 34.21
CA GLU A 408 31.58 9.74 33.76
C GLU A 408 31.50 9.81 32.23
N GLY A 409 30.86 10.85 31.66
CA GLY A 409 30.59 10.92 30.22
C GLY A 409 31.84 10.90 29.32
N SER A 410 33.00 11.23 29.88
CA SER A 410 34.33 11.33 29.25
C SER A 410 35.05 9.99 29.09
N ILE A 411 34.81 9.00 29.95
CA ILE A 411 35.69 7.82 30.08
C ILE A 411 35.31 6.63 29.18
N LEU A 412 34.11 6.63 28.61
CA LEU A 412 33.56 5.49 27.86
C LEU A 412 34.49 4.98 26.72
N PRO A 413 35.18 5.82 25.93
CA PRO A 413 36.12 5.32 24.91
C PRO A 413 37.39 4.67 25.48
N GLU A 414 37.88 5.14 26.64
CA GLU A 414 39.02 4.54 27.35
C GLU A 414 38.59 3.17 27.94
N ALA A 415 37.34 3.09 28.43
CA ALA A 415 36.75 1.89 29.02
C ALA A 415 36.35 0.80 28.00
N GLU A 416 35.89 1.14 26.79
CA GLU A 416 35.50 0.16 25.76
C GLU A 416 36.69 -0.54 25.07
N LEU A 417 37.91 -0.02 25.25
CA LEU A 417 39.16 -0.62 24.77
C LEU A 417 39.63 -1.80 25.63
N ASP A 418 39.26 -1.84 26.92
CA ASP A 418 39.62 -2.93 27.83
C ASP A 418 38.76 -4.19 27.55
N PRO A 419 39.37 -5.35 27.23
CA PRO A 419 38.62 -6.55 26.86
C PRO A 419 37.86 -7.19 28.03
N ASP A 420 38.32 -7.01 29.27
CA ASP A 420 37.73 -7.56 30.48
C ASP A 420 36.60 -6.65 31.01
N LEU A 421 36.63 -5.35 30.71
CA LEU A 421 35.58 -4.40 31.09
C LEU A 421 34.40 -4.39 30.11
N ARG A 422 34.67 -4.63 28.82
CA ARG A 422 33.70 -4.61 27.71
C ARG A 422 32.45 -5.50 27.88
N PRO A 423 32.49 -6.69 28.53
CA PRO A 423 31.29 -7.47 28.83
C PRO A 423 30.32 -6.73 29.76
N TYR A 424 30.85 -6.05 30.78
CA TYR A 424 30.05 -5.30 31.75
C TYR A 424 29.42 -4.06 31.13
N LEU A 425 30.16 -3.29 30.33
CA LEU A 425 29.64 -2.12 29.60
C LEU A 425 28.45 -2.48 28.68
N LYS A 426 28.43 -3.71 28.15
CA LYS A 426 27.35 -4.23 27.29
C LYS A 426 26.14 -4.78 28.04
N THR A 427 26.27 -5.15 29.32
CA THR A 427 25.25 -5.95 30.04
C THR A 427 24.78 -5.37 31.38
N GLY A 428 25.59 -4.53 32.02
CA GLY A 428 25.24 -3.81 33.24
C GLY A 428 24.30 -2.62 32.98
N ALA A 429 23.55 -2.20 33.99
CA ALA A 429 22.66 -1.05 33.90
C ALA A 429 23.47 0.26 34.00
N ARG A 430 23.70 0.92 32.86
CA ARG A 430 24.44 2.19 32.78
C ARG A 430 23.58 3.41 33.10
N VAL A 431 24.14 4.33 33.89
CA VAL A 431 23.58 5.66 34.21
C VAL A 431 24.71 6.68 34.07
N ARG A 432 24.55 7.71 33.23
CA ARG A 432 25.64 8.64 32.90
C ARG A 432 25.62 9.86 33.83
N TRP A 433 26.71 10.15 34.53
CA TRP A 433 26.79 11.32 35.40
C TRP A 433 26.51 12.61 34.62
N GLY A 434 25.71 13.51 35.21
CA GLY A 434 25.27 14.76 34.57
C GLY A 434 24.11 14.63 33.58
N GLU A 435 23.55 13.44 33.31
CA GLU A 435 22.42 13.31 32.39
C GLU A 435 21.08 13.81 32.97
N LYS A 436 20.19 14.30 32.10
CA LYS A 436 18.82 14.70 32.51
C LYS A 436 18.09 13.51 33.14
N ARG A 437 17.65 13.67 34.39
CA ARG A 437 16.99 12.65 35.24
C ARG A 437 17.92 11.53 35.74
N PHE A 438 19.23 11.79 35.87
CA PHE A 438 20.21 10.88 36.49
C PHE A 438 19.67 10.17 37.76
N TRP A 439 19.19 10.94 38.75
CA TRP A 439 18.70 10.39 40.03
C TRP A 439 17.43 9.52 39.87
N GLU A 440 16.52 9.87 38.96
CA GLU A 440 15.32 9.04 38.69
C GLU A 440 15.71 7.68 38.11
N ARG A 441 16.70 7.66 37.20
CA ARG A 441 17.25 6.43 36.61
C ARG A 441 17.98 5.58 37.63
N LEU A 442 18.86 6.19 38.43
CA LEU A 442 19.61 5.48 39.47
C LEU A 442 18.65 4.84 40.51
N ARG A 443 17.68 5.61 41.02
CA ARG A 443 16.66 5.10 41.95
C ARG A 443 15.67 4.10 41.33
N TYR A 444 15.56 4.01 40.00
CA TYR A 444 14.75 3.00 39.30
C TYR A 444 15.46 1.64 39.18
N VAL A 445 16.78 1.66 38.97
CA VAL A 445 17.63 0.46 38.83
C VAL A 445 17.95 -0.21 40.17
N MET A 446 18.01 0.58 41.24
CA MET A 446 18.13 0.10 42.63
C MET A 446 16.96 -0.81 43.06
N PRO A 447 17.08 -1.59 44.15
CA PRO A 447 16.03 -2.49 44.63
C PRO A 447 14.69 -1.78 44.88
N SER A 448 13.61 -2.56 44.99
CA SER A 448 12.33 -2.03 45.45
C SER A 448 12.32 -1.91 46.96
N ALA A 449 11.86 -0.78 47.49
CA ALA A 449 11.67 -0.58 48.92
C ALA A 449 10.38 -1.29 49.39
N ASP A 450 10.48 -2.60 49.65
CA ASP A 450 9.44 -3.34 50.38
C ASP A 450 9.25 -2.69 51.76
N SER A 451 8.04 -2.22 52.06
CA SER A 451 7.74 -1.41 53.26
C SER A 451 7.82 -2.17 54.59
N GLN A 452 8.12 -3.47 54.56
CA GLN A 452 8.29 -4.31 55.74
C GLN A 452 9.76 -4.42 56.21
N ARG A 453 10.47 -3.28 56.28
CA ARG A 453 11.65 -3.16 57.17
C ARG A 453 11.19 -3.26 58.63
N LYS A 454 11.00 -4.48 59.14
CA LYS A 454 11.02 -4.71 60.60
C LYS A 454 12.33 -4.15 61.16
N SER A 455 12.28 -3.51 62.32
CA SER A 455 13.45 -2.92 62.96
C SER A 455 14.43 -4.02 63.41
N CYS A 456 15.40 -4.35 62.55
CA CYS A 456 16.52 -5.20 62.91
C CYS A 456 17.53 -4.38 63.71
N ASN A 457 17.47 -4.50 65.04
CA ASN A 457 18.39 -3.86 65.99
C ASN A 457 19.81 -4.49 65.97
N TYR A 458 20.39 -4.69 64.79
CA TYR A 458 21.75 -5.24 64.64
C TYR A 458 22.85 -4.20 64.87
N ARG A 459 22.51 -2.94 65.16
CA ARG A 459 23.47 -1.87 65.53
C ARG A 459 23.98 -2.01 66.97
N ARG A 460 24.27 -3.24 67.41
CA ARG A 460 24.95 -3.63 68.65
C ARG A 460 25.36 -5.12 68.58
N ASN A 461 26.45 -5.41 67.87
CA ASN A 461 27.52 -6.37 68.23
C ASN A 461 28.41 -6.67 67.02
N ILE A 462 29.33 -5.74 66.73
CA ILE A 462 30.60 -6.06 66.07
C ILE A 462 31.69 -5.62 67.05
N ASN A 463 32.07 -6.53 67.94
CA ASN A 463 33.26 -6.50 68.79
C ASN A 463 33.43 -7.89 69.41
N ASN A 464 34.70 -8.30 69.60
CA ASN A 464 35.14 -9.51 70.28
C ASN A 464 34.62 -10.86 69.77
N TYR A 465 35.31 -11.40 68.75
CA TYR A 465 35.77 -12.79 68.84
C TYR A 465 37.20 -12.78 69.40
N SER A 466 37.31 -12.77 70.74
CA SER A 466 38.55 -13.00 71.48
C SER A 466 38.46 -14.33 72.22
N ILE A 467 39.58 -15.04 72.36
CA ILE A 467 39.62 -16.43 72.80
C ILE A 467 39.59 -16.55 74.34
N ASP A 468 38.94 -17.63 74.80
CA ASP A 468 39.02 -18.30 76.12
C ASP A 468 38.26 -17.79 77.36
N SER A 469 38.09 -18.76 78.28
CA SER A 469 37.86 -18.67 79.73
C SER A 469 36.46 -18.28 80.28
N GLY A 470 35.73 -19.29 80.74
CA GLY A 470 35.40 -19.34 82.18
C GLY A 470 33.93 -19.30 82.67
N VAL A 471 33.52 -20.39 83.32
CA VAL A 471 32.82 -20.41 84.64
C VAL A 471 31.36 -19.88 84.75
N HIS A 472 30.42 -20.84 84.72
CA HIS A 472 29.26 -21.03 85.64
C HIS A 472 28.18 -19.96 85.98
N ARG A 473 26.93 -20.37 85.68
CA ARG A 473 25.76 -20.55 86.59
C ARG A 473 24.79 -19.39 86.97
N THR A 474 23.50 -19.72 86.75
CA THR A 474 22.31 -19.50 87.63
C THR A 474 21.75 -18.08 87.88
N ASN A 475 20.48 -17.89 88.28
CA ASN A 475 19.20 -18.58 88.00
C ASN A 475 18.03 -17.76 88.63
N ALA A 476 16.81 -17.85 88.08
CA ALA A 476 15.54 -17.30 88.63
C ALA A 476 15.44 -15.76 88.84
N GLY A 477 14.25 -15.15 88.92
CA GLY A 477 12.91 -15.65 88.58
C GLY A 477 11.75 -14.88 89.25
N HIS A 478 10.53 -15.08 88.70
CA HIS A 478 9.21 -14.80 89.31
C HIS A 478 8.75 -13.33 89.51
N ASN A 479 7.45 -12.97 89.49
CA ASN A 479 6.24 -13.63 88.94
C ASN A 479 5.02 -12.66 88.88
N HIS A 480 3.91 -13.15 88.28
CA HIS A 480 2.48 -12.75 88.47
C HIS A 480 1.95 -11.44 87.83
N ALA A 481 0.67 -11.36 87.40
CA ALA A 481 -0.28 -12.40 86.96
C ALA A 481 -1.58 -11.81 86.35
N TYR A 482 -2.07 -12.43 85.25
CA TYR A 482 -3.49 -12.72 84.90
C TYR A 482 -4.56 -11.59 84.84
N LEU A 483 -5.66 -11.68 84.08
CA LEU A 483 -6.20 -12.51 82.95
C LEU A 483 -7.28 -11.62 82.25
N HIS A 484 -8.08 -11.94 81.22
CA HIS A 484 -8.54 -13.07 80.38
C HIS A 484 -8.82 -12.44 78.98
N GLU A 485 -9.01 -13.07 77.81
CA GLU A 485 -8.75 -14.37 77.13
C GLU A 485 -9.24 -14.13 75.65
N LYS A 486 -9.14 -14.94 74.58
CA LYS A 486 -8.80 -16.34 74.23
C LYS A 486 -7.87 -16.33 73.00
N SER A 487 -6.89 -17.23 72.84
CA SER A 487 -6.97 -18.67 72.53
C SER A 487 -7.45 -18.96 71.08
N LYS A 488 -6.73 -19.71 70.22
CA LYS A 488 -5.51 -20.54 70.43
C LYS A 488 -4.53 -20.45 69.24
N GLN A 489 -3.23 -20.59 69.55
CA GLN A 489 -2.21 -21.12 68.62
C GLN A 489 -1.93 -22.61 68.96
N PRO A 490 -0.99 -23.27 68.27
CA PRO A 490 0.29 -23.51 68.95
C PRO A 490 1.51 -23.03 68.15
N ALA A 491 2.63 -22.84 68.85
CA ALA A 491 3.90 -22.37 68.29
C ALA A 491 4.80 -23.52 67.79
N SER A 492 5.90 -23.15 67.14
CA SER A 492 6.89 -24.03 66.51
C SER A 492 7.68 -24.93 67.49
N PRO A 493 8.09 -26.15 67.08
CA PRO A 493 9.12 -26.91 67.77
C PRO A 493 10.51 -26.25 67.67
N SER A 494 11.43 -26.66 68.54
CA SER A 494 12.74 -26.04 68.77
C SER A 494 13.83 -26.34 67.73
N LEU A 495 14.73 -25.38 67.54
CA LEU A 495 15.91 -25.45 66.65
C LEU A 495 17.03 -26.38 67.18
N GLN A 496 16.74 -27.67 67.35
CA GLN A 496 17.76 -28.68 67.73
C GLN A 496 17.55 -30.04 67.04
N GLN A 497 16.68 -30.13 66.02
CA GLN A 497 16.31 -31.40 65.37
C GLN A 497 16.11 -31.32 63.85
N HIS A 498 16.79 -30.38 63.18
CA HIS A 498 16.85 -30.31 61.71
C HIS A 498 18.27 -30.15 61.14
N ILE A 499 19.26 -30.61 61.89
CA ILE A 499 20.48 -31.18 61.32
C ILE A 499 20.09 -32.61 60.86
N ASN A 500 20.50 -33.03 59.65
CA ASN A 500 20.22 -34.33 58.99
C ASN A 500 19.01 -34.46 58.03
N SER A 501 18.61 -33.41 57.28
CA SER A 501 17.53 -33.53 56.27
C SER A 501 17.72 -32.78 54.94
N HIS A 502 18.96 -32.53 54.47
CA HIS A 502 19.21 -31.92 53.15
C HIS A 502 19.56 -32.94 52.04
N PRO A 503 19.00 -32.87 50.80
CA PRO A 503 19.00 -34.01 49.87
C PRO A 503 20.29 -34.28 49.07
N LEU A 504 21.45 -33.75 49.47
CA LEU A 504 22.71 -33.84 48.70
C LEU A 504 23.77 -34.83 49.26
N PHE A 505 23.48 -35.50 50.39
CA PHE A 505 24.38 -36.49 51.00
C PHE A 505 23.68 -37.85 51.24
N LYS A 506 23.02 -38.39 50.20
CA LYS A 506 22.33 -39.70 50.29
C LYS A 506 22.44 -40.59 49.05
N ALA A 507 23.56 -40.50 48.33
CA ALA A 507 23.85 -41.30 47.13
C ALA A 507 25.34 -41.72 47.05
N ALA A 508 25.91 -42.18 48.17
CA ALA A 508 27.32 -42.57 48.27
C ALA A 508 27.58 -43.70 49.30
N ALA A 509 26.65 -44.64 49.47
CA ALA A 509 26.83 -45.87 50.24
C ALA A 509 25.81 -46.93 49.79
N VAL A 510 26.22 -48.20 49.72
CA VAL A 510 25.42 -49.38 49.27
C VAL A 510 25.00 -49.24 47.79
N THR A 511 25.61 -49.93 46.82
CA THR A 511 25.95 -51.37 46.77
C THR A 511 27.33 -51.67 46.16
N ASN A 512 28.03 -52.66 46.72
CA ASN A 512 29.03 -53.47 45.99
C ASN A 512 28.35 -54.75 45.43
N ASN A 513 29.07 -55.46 44.55
CA ASN A 513 28.67 -56.61 43.73
C ASN A 513 27.90 -56.19 42.45
N ASP A 514 28.21 -56.68 41.24
CA ASP A 514 28.97 -57.88 40.86
C ASP A 514 30.08 -57.65 39.81
N MET A 515 30.86 -58.72 39.54
CA MET A 515 32.06 -58.77 38.70
C MET A 515 31.86 -59.74 37.52
N LEU A 516 32.17 -59.31 36.28
CA LEU A 516 32.44 -60.21 35.14
C LEU A 516 33.21 -59.49 34.00
N VAL A 517 33.74 -60.26 33.04
CA VAL A 517 34.94 -59.94 32.23
C VAL A 517 34.64 -60.00 30.71
N PRO A 518 35.31 -59.21 29.83
CA PRO A 518 34.91 -58.99 28.44
C PRO A 518 35.64 -59.89 27.42
N PRO A 519 35.35 -59.72 26.12
CA PRO A 519 36.43 -59.62 25.12
C PRO A 519 36.20 -58.52 24.04
N ALA A 520 37.15 -58.14 23.18
CA ALA A 520 38.62 -58.02 23.28
C ALA A 520 39.18 -57.36 21.98
N TYR A 521 40.42 -56.84 22.03
CA TYR A 521 41.27 -56.37 20.91
C TYR A 521 40.80 -55.11 20.12
N SER A 522 41.68 -54.24 19.59
CA SER A 522 43.16 -54.21 19.56
C SER A 522 43.79 -52.79 19.69
N SER A 523 44.97 -52.75 20.33
CA SER A 523 46.11 -51.79 20.22
C SER A 523 46.08 -50.76 19.06
N SER A 524 46.27 -49.43 19.28
CA SER A 524 47.51 -48.69 19.67
C SER A 524 48.56 -48.61 18.53
N SER A 525 49.57 -47.73 18.41
CA SER A 525 50.20 -46.63 19.21
C SER A 525 51.28 -45.94 18.31
N THR A 526 51.81 -44.70 18.42
CA THR A 526 51.66 -43.50 19.29
C THR A 526 52.37 -42.25 18.67
N LEU A 527 52.35 -41.09 19.37
CA LEU A 527 53.29 -39.94 19.32
C LEU A 527 54.77 -40.27 18.98
N SER A 528 55.70 -39.37 18.56
CA SER A 528 55.75 -37.90 18.27
C SER A 528 57.15 -37.51 17.71
N ARG A 529 57.43 -36.20 17.41
CA ARG A 529 58.67 -35.40 17.73
C ARG A 529 59.03 -34.30 16.68
N THR A 530 59.76 -33.27 17.12
CA THR A 530 60.16 -32.01 16.41
C THR A 530 61.63 -31.63 16.73
N PRO A 531 62.22 -30.51 16.22
CA PRO A 531 62.35 -29.94 14.86
C PRO A 531 63.87 -29.89 14.43
N PRO A 532 64.37 -29.10 13.43
CA PRO A 532 64.57 -27.63 13.53
C PRO A 532 64.36 -26.81 12.20
N LYS A 533 64.80 -25.53 12.18
CA LYS A 533 64.69 -24.44 11.16
C LYS A 533 66.12 -24.05 10.64
N PRO A 534 66.38 -23.02 9.78
CA PRO A 534 65.57 -22.14 8.89
C PRO A 534 66.06 -22.26 7.41
N PRO A 535 66.07 -21.26 6.48
CA PRO A 535 65.42 -19.94 6.30
C PRO A 535 64.56 -19.91 4.97
N GLN A 536 64.33 -18.88 4.12
CA GLN A 536 64.72 -17.45 4.06
C GLN A 536 63.71 -16.56 3.24
N GLU A 537 63.64 -15.29 3.66
CA GLU A 537 63.20 -13.97 3.12
C GLU A 537 62.47 -13.71 1.76
N ASP A 538 61.56 -12.72 1.82
CA ASP A 538 60.82 -12.01 0.74
C ASP A 538 61.62 -10.81 0.14
N PRO A 539 61.05 -9.97 -0.78
CA PRO A 539 60.30 -8.77 -0.32
C PRO A 539 59.16 -8.23 -1.22
N ASN A 540 58.33 -7.34 -0.63
CA ASN A 540 57.28 -6.53 -1.26
C ASN A 540 57.82 -5.29 -2.01
N TYR A 541 56.95 -4.56 -2.74
CA TYR A 541 56.72 -3.12 -2.44
C TYR A 541 55.35 -2.59 -2.89
N SER A 542 55.05 -1.30 -2.58
CA SER A 542 53.70 -0.70 -2.60
C SER A 542 53.70 0.81 -2.98
N SER A 543 52.53 1.47 -2.85
CA SER A 543 52.29 2.93 -2.74
C SER A 543 52.02 3.72 -4.04
N ALA A 544 51.85 5.06 -3.94
CA ALA A 544 50.92 5.84 -4.76
C ALA A 544 51.26 7.34 -4.95
N ALA A 545 50.45 8.01 -5.80
CA ALA A 545 50.07 9.44 -5.82
C ALA A 545 50.65 10.42 -6.88
N THR A 546 49.73 11.23 -7.43
CA THR A 546 49.86 12.62 -7.95
C THR A 546 50.37 12.94 -9.39
N ALA A 547 49.67 13.93 -10.00
CA ALA A 547 50.12 14.92 -11.01
C ALA A 547 49.99 14.65 -12.54
N THR A 548 49.91 15.78 -13.27
CA THR A 548 49.58 16.05 -14.70
C THR A 548 50.84 16.16 -15.61
N PRO A 549 50.79 16.30 -16.98
CA PRO A 549 49.69 16.75 -17.86
C PRO A 549 49.49 16.00 -19.21
N SER A 550 48.68 16.59 -20.11
CA SER A 550 48.19 16.09 -21.43
C SER A 550 49.26 16.03 -22.56
N PRO A 551 49.00 15.35 -23.71
CA PRO A 551 48.16 15.93 -24.79
C PRO A 551 47.21 14.95 -25.55
N ARG A 552 46.51 15.52 -26.56
CA ARG A 552 45.44 15.00 -27.46
C ARG A 552 45.96 14.03 -28.56
N PRO A 553 45.11 13.28 -29.34
CA PRO A 553 44.03 13.84 -30.19
C PRO A 553 42.71 13.03 -30.44
N LEU A 554 41.69 13.81 -30.84
CA LEU A 554 40.49 13.57 -31.68
C LEU A 554 39.89 12.15 -31.89
N HIS A 555 38.56 12.04 -31.72
CA HIS A 555 37.64 12.14 -32.87
C HIS A 555 36.25 12.72 -32.49
N ARG A 556 35.40 13.05 -33.48
CA ARG A 556 34.09 13.74 -33.35
C ARG A 556 32.92 12.91 -33.89
N HIS A 557 31.71 13.17 -33.36
CA HIS A 557 30.43 12.80 -33.97
C HIS A 557 30.06 13.70 -35.18
N PRO A 558 29.25 13.20 -36.15
CA PRO A 558 28.50 14.01 -37.11
C PRO A 558 27.03 14.27 -36.68
N PRO A 559 26.34 15.32 -37.24
CA PRO A 559 24.94 15.69 -36.94
C PRO A 559 23.92 15.24 -38.03
N PRO A 560 22.60 15.44 -37.83
CA PRO A 560 21.56 15.13 -38.83
C PRO A 560 21.28 16.29 -39.82
N PRO A 561 20.62 16.02 -40.98
CA PRO A 561 20.21 17.02 -41.97
C PRO A 561 18.72 17.45 -41.85
N SER A 562 18.35 18.50 -42.58
CA SER A 562 16.98 19.05 -42.67
C SER A 562 16.63 19.53 -44.10
N SER A 563 15.33 19.44 -44.45
CA SER A 563 14.57 20.32 -45.38
C SER A 563 15.15 20.74 -46.75
N GLU A 564 14.43 20.46 -47.84
CA GLU A 564 14.11 21.46 -48.88
C GLU A 564 12.96 21.03 -49.84
N HIS A 565 12.70 21.78 -50.90
CA HIS A 565 11.55 21.71 -51.83
C HIS A 565 12.01 21.47 -53.30
N ILE A 566 11.21 21.34 -54.38
CA ILE A 566 9.76 21.57 -54.65
C ILE A 566 9.21 20.32 -55.43
N TYR A 567 8.25 20.26 -56.38
CA TYR A 567 7.42 21.16 -57.21
C TYR A 567 6.00 20.55 -57.38
N SER A 568 5.26 20.82 -58.47
CA SER A 568 3.88 20.32 -58.71
C SER A 568 3.61 19.83 -60.16
N SER A 569 2.64 18.90 -60.33
CA SER A 569 1.70 18.65 -61.46
C SER A 569 1.07 17.24 -61.27
N ILE A 570 -0.25 17.01 -61.22
CA ILE A 570 -1.28 17.09 -62.28
C ILE A 570 -1.02 16.09 -63.43
N ASP A 571 -1.70 14.93 -63.44
CA ASP A 571 -2.86 14.64 -64.31
C ASP A 571 -3.48 13.22 -64.09
N SER A 572 -4.60 12.87 -64.74
CA SER A 572 -5.23 11.52 -64.72
C SER A 572 -6.36 11.34 -65.76
N PRO A 573 -6.73 10.10 -66.18
CA PRO A 573 -5.94 8.88 -66.42
C PRO A 573 -5.83 8.59 -67.95
N PRO A 574 -6.76 7.91 -68.71
CA PRO A 574 -7.72 6.81 -68.47
C PRO A 574 -7.44 5.51 -69.30
N ASN A 575 -8.36 4.53 -69.18
CA ASN A 575 -8.57 3.33 -70.03
C ASN A 575 -7.53 2.17 -69.95
N LEU A 576 -7.84 0.89 -70.23
CA LEU A 576 -9.00 -0.02 -70.08
C LEU A 576 -8.92 -1.09 -71.19
N GLU A 577 -8.59 -2.34 -70.84
CA GLU A 577 -9.03 -3.60 -71.46
C GLU A 577 -8.55 -4.80 -70.59
N ARG A 578 -8.99 -6.07 -70.74
CA ARG A 578 -10.33 -6.69 -70.78
C ARG A 578 -10.20 -8.15 -71.28
N SER A 579 -10.08 -9.11 -70.37
CA SER A 579 -10.20 -10.56 -70.67
C SER A 579 -10.50 -11.31 -69.36
N SER A 580 -11.70 -11.89 -69.11
CA SER A 580 -12.38 -13.06 -69.74
C SER A 580 -12.04 -14.39 -69.01
N ILE A 581 -12.94 -15.34 -68.71
CA ILE A 581 -14.35 -15.50 -69.17
C ILE A 581 -15.17 -16.51 -68.28
N ARG A 582 -16.50 -16.27 -68.12
CA ARG A 582 -17.65 -17.21 -67.83
C ARG A 582 -17.65 -18.08 -66.53
N ARG A 583 -18.72 -18.08 -65.69
CA ARG A 583 -20.07 -18.74 -65.73
C ARG A 583 -20.01 -20.29 -65.61
N ALA A 584 -20.95 -21.01 -64.96
CA ALA A 584 -22.31 -20.72 -64.44
C ALA A 584 -22.58 -21.48 -63.10
N VAL A 585 -23.34 -20.98 -62.12
CA VAL A 585 -24.82 -20.96 -61.91
C VAL A 585 -25.52 -22.32 -61.79
N ASN A 586 -25.82 -22.72 -60.54
CA ASN A 586 -26.98 -23.47 -59.99
C ASN A 586 -26.62 -23.86 -58.52
N GLY A 587 -27.50 -24.00 -57.53
CA GLY A 587 -28.96 -23.77 -57.45
C GLY A 587 -29.63 -24.78 -56.50
N GLY A 588 -29.93 -24.43 -55.23
CA GLY A 588 -30.58 -25.34 -54.26
C GLY A 588 -30.53 -24.90 -52.79
N VAL A 589 -31.62 -25.16 -52.03
CA VAL A 589 -31.96 -24.69 -50.66
C VAL A 589 -33.07 -25.63 -50.11
N PRO A 590 -33.26 -25.97 -48.81
CA PRO A 590 -32.39 -25.96 -47.60
C PRO A 590 -32.47 -27.27 -46.72
N VAL A 591 -32.00 -27.20 -45.45
CA VAL A 591 -32.39 -28.01 -44.25
C VAL A 591 -32.01 -29.51 -44.17
N HIS A 592 -31.15 -29.87 -43.19
CA HIS A 592 -31.56 -30.67 -42.02
C HIS A 592 -30.59 -30.57 -40.82
N GLN A 593 -31.06 -30.98 -39.63
CA GLN A 593 -30.33 -31.03 -38.35
C GLN A 593 -29.55 -32.35 -38.15
N GLN A 594 -28.45 -32.32 -37.37
CA GLN A 594 -28.16 -33.14 -36.17
C GLN A 594 -26.66 -32.96 -35.79
N SER A 595 -26.31 -32.38 -34.63
CA SER A 595 -26.24 -33.00 -33.29
C SER A 595 -25.25 -34.17 -33.14
N TRP A 596 -24.09 -33.92 -32.53
CA TRP A 596 -23.22 -34.94 -31.96
C TRP A 596 -22.83 -34.58 -30.52
N ARG A 597 -22.61 -35.60 -29.70
CA ARG A 597 -22.34 -35.49 -28.25
C ARG A 597 -20.87 -35.75 -27.93
N THR A 598 -20.43 -35.21 -26.80
CA THR A 598 -19.41 -35.77 -25.88
C THR A 598 -18.10 -36.31 -26.46
N ALA A 599 -17.02 -35.56 -26.22
CA ALA A 599 -15.81 -36.11 -25.62
C ALA A 599 -15.34 -35.12 -24.54
N GLY A 600 -14.90 -35.62 -23.38
CA GLY A 600 -14.40 -34.80 -22.29
C GLY A 600 -12.93 -35.10 -22.01
N ALA A 601 -12.16 -34.08 -21.66
CA ALA A 601 -10.81 -34.20 -21.14
C ALA A 601 -10.58 -33.13 -20.07
N GLN A 602 -10.32 -33.57 -18.83
CA GLN A 602 -9.54 -32.80 -17.85
C GLN A 602 -8.04 -33.04 -18.11
N VAL A 603 -7.16 -32.46 -17.27
CA VAL A 603 -5.68 -32.48 -17.30
C VAL A 603 -5.08 -31.27 -18.04
N VAL A 604 -4.16 -30.47 -17.48
CA VAL A 604 -3.72 -30.25 -16.08
C VAL A 604 -3.07 -28.84 -15.99
N ASP A 605 -2.92 -28.27 -14.79
CA ASP A 605 -2.14 -27.03 -14.59
C ASP A 605 -0.67 -27.17 -15.03
N SER A 606 -0.15 -26.15 -15.73
CA SER A 606 1.29 -25.92 -15.88
C SER A 606 1.57 -24.45 -16.22
N GLY A 607 2.11 -23.70 -15.26
CA GLY A 607 2.63 -22.35 -15.52
C GLY A 607 3.98 -22.43 -16.23
N GLY A 608 4.19 -21.57 -17.24
CA GLY A 608 5.43 -21.54 -18.02
C GLY A 608 5.71 -20.14 -18.57
N VAL A 609 6.60 -19.41 -17.90
CA VAL A 609 7.13 -18.13 -18.41
C VAL A 609 8.37 -18.41 -19.26
N GLN A 610 8.37 -17.97 -20.52
CA GLN A 610 9.61 -17.59 -21.20
C GLN A 610 9.36 -16.64 -22.37
N ALA A 611 10.36 -15.78 -22.62
CA ALA A 611 10.42 -14.88 -23.78
C ALA A 611 11.40 -15.44 -24.82
N TYR A 612 11.96 -14.55 -25.65
CA TYR A 612 12.90 -14.69 -26.79
C TYR A 612 12.19 -14.58 -28.15
N LEU A 613 12.30 -13.44 -28.85
CA LEU A 613 13.45 -12.87 -29.59
C LEU A 613 13.68 -13.49 -30.97
N VAL A 614 13.29 -12.71 -31.99
CA VAL A 614 14.11 -12.37 -33.17
C VAL A 614 14.03 -10.85 -33.30
#